data_AF-A0A7W1BMB6-F1
#
_entry.id   AF-A0A7W1BMB6-F1
#
_cell.length_a   1.000
_cell.length_b   1.000
_cell.length_c   1.000
_cell.angle_alpha   90.00
_cell.angle_beta   90.00
_cell.angle_gamma   90.00
#
_symmetry.space_group_name_H-M   'P 1'
#
loop_
_entity.id
_entity.type
_entity.pdbx_description
1 polymer ?
#
loop_
_entity_poly.entity_id
_entity_poly.type
_entity_poly.pdbx_seq_one_letter_code
_entity_poly.pdbx_strand_id
1 'polypeptide(L)'
;MIRRKRDGQQGDGETPAHHRSGGGFQNPWREYAPDVPQGFFAWARAHRTTYPRPVDPHPSVFRRALPEFPSPREHADVLTITWVGHATFLIQIGGLNILTDPVWSDRLSPM
;
A
#
# COMPACT_ATOMS: atom_id res chain seq x y z
N MET A 1 -21.20 28.93 -11.63
CA MET A 1 -21.86 28.05 -12.63
C MET A 1 -21.55 26.60 -12.26
N ILE A 2 -22.42 25.98 -11.45
CA ILE A 2 -22.18 24.70 -10.79
C ILE A 2 -22.64 23.59 -11.75
N ARG A 3 -21.70 22.76 -12.23
CA ARG A 3 -22.01 21.55 -13.00
C ARG A 3 -22.75 20.57 -12.08
N ARG A 4 -24.07 20.41 -12.31
CA ARG A 4 -24.84 19.33 -11.72
C ARG A 4 -24.23 17.99 -12.12
N LYS A 5 -23.89 17.17 -11.14
CA LYS A 5 -23.55 15.76 -11.33
C LYS A 5 -24.83 15.08 -11.88
N ARG A 6 -24.75 14.53 -13.09
CA ARG A 6 -25.85 13.76 -13.68
C ARG A 6 -26.09 12.51 -12.84
N ASP A 7 -27.36 12.29 -12.52
CA ASP A 7 -27.88 11.07 -11.92
C ASP A 7 -27.54 9.89 -12.84
N GLY A 8 -26.66 9.01 -12.35
CA GLY A 8 -26.29 7.77 -13.00
C GLY A 8 -27.05 6.63 -12.35
N GLN A 9 -28.02 6.10 -13.10
CA GLN A 9 -28.56 4.74 -13.09
C GLN A 9 -28.55 3.97 -11.75
N GLN A 10 -29.76 3.75 -11.23
CA GLN A 10 -30.10 2.62 -10.38
C GLN A 10 -29.71 1.33 -11.11
N GLY A 11 -28.59 0.74 -10.71
CA GLY A 11 -28.25 -0.65 -10.98
C GLY A 11 -28.85 -1.53 -9.89
N ASP A 12 -29.29 -2.71 -10.30
CA ASP A 12 -29.99 -3.72 -9.52
C ASP A 12 -29.38 -3.95 -8.13
N GLY A 13 -30.24 -4.16 -7.13
CA GLY A 13 -29.95 -4.11 -5.69
C GLY A 13 -29.04 -5.20 -5.12
N GLU A 14 -27.97 -5.58 -5.82
CA GLU A 14 -26.88 -6.38 -5.27
C GLU A 14 -25.78 -5.47 -4.74
N THR A 15 -25.51 -5.60 -3.44
CA THR A 15 -24.35 -4.94 -2.83
C THR A 15 -23.08 -5.58 -3.37
N PRO A 16 -22.01 -4.81 -3.68
CA PRO A 16 -20.73 -5.38 -4.08
C PRO A 16 -20.28 -6.48 -3.12
N ALA A 17 -19.61 -7.53 -3.61
CA ALA A 17 -19.21 -8.70 -2.82
C ALA A 17 -18.43 -8.37 -1.52
N HIS A 18 -17.82 -7.19 -1.45
CA HIS A 18 -17.10 -6.69 -0.29
C HIS A 18 -17.98 -5.97 0.75
N HIS A 19 -19.30 -5.90 0.57
CA HIS A 19 -20.24 -5.32 1.53
C HIS A 19 -21.05 -6.43 2.23
N ARG A 20 -21.18 -6.32 3.55
CA ARG A 20 -22.04 -7.21 4.33
C ARG A 20 -23.49 -6.73 4.28
N SER A 21 -24.45 -7.65 4.45
CA SER A 21 -25.90 -7.36 4.47
C SER A 21 -26.34 -6.39 5.57
N GLY A 22 -25.56 -6.25 6.65
CA GLY A 22 -25.77 -5.27 7.73
C GLY A 22 -24.88 -4.02 7.65
N GLY A 23 -24.21 -3.78 6.53
CA GLY A 23 -23.19 -2.74 6.38
C GLY A 23 -21.79 -3.18 6.82
N GLY A 24 -20.78 -2.43 6.37
CA GLY A 24 -19.36 -2.71 6.63
C GLY A 24 -18.69 -3.59 5.58
N PHE A 25 -17.37 -3.66 5.66
CA PHE A 25 -16.51 -4.33 4.69
C PHE A 25 -16.30 -5.81 5.03
N GLN A 26 -16.35 -6.69 4.02
CA GLN A 26 -15.84 -8.05 4.07
C GLN A 26 -14.83 -8.25 2.95
N ASN A 27 -13.71 -8.93 3.24
CA ASN A 27 -12.77 -9.29 2.19
C ASN A 27 -13.42 -10.34 1.26
N PRO A 28 -13.62 -10.06 -0.04
CA PRO A 28 -14.23 -11.01 -0.96
C PRO A 28 -13.29 -12.19 -1.28
N TRP A 29 -11.97 -12.02 -1.11
CA TRP A 29 -10.97 -13.06 -1.35
C TRP A 29 -10.65 -13.86 -0.08
N ARG A 30 -11.67 -14.57 0.44
CA ARG A 30 -11.53 -15.39 1.66
C ARG A 30 -10.53 -16.54 1.53
N GLU A 31 -10.24 -16.99 0.32
CA GLU A 31 -9.26 -18.05 0.04
C GLU A 31 -7.82 -17.71 0.49
N TYR A 32 -7.50 -16.42 0.66
CA TYR A 32 -6.21 -15.96 1.21
C TYR A 32 -6.30 -15.48 2.66
N ALA A 33 -7.47 -15.56 3.29
CA ALA A 33 -7.59 -15.20 4.69
C ALA A 33 -6.88 -16.28 5.51
N PRO A 34 -5.88 -15.92 6.34
CA PRO A 34 -5.27 -16.90 7.22
C PRO A 34 -6.35 -17.46 8.14
N ASP A 35 -6.31 -18.78 8.38
CA ASP A 35 -7.06 -19.44 9.44
C ASP A 35 -6.50 -18.99 10.81
N VAL A 36 -6.66 -17.71 11.13
CA VAL A 36 -6.31 -17.19 12.45
C VAL A 36 -7.42 -17.68 13.37
N PRO A 37 -7.12 -18.50 14.39
CA PRO A 37 -8.10 -18.80 15.42
C PRO A 37 -8.63 -17.47 15.97
N GLN A 38 -9.86 -17.48 16.48
CA GLN A 38 -10.58 -16.30 16.99
C GLN A 38 -9.85 -15.51 18.11
N GLY A 39 -8.62 -15.85 18.48
CA GLY A 39 -7.75 -15.13 19.39
C GLY A 39 -6.56 -14.47 18.70
N PHE A 40 -6.76 -13.30 18.08
CA PHE A 40 -5.68 -12.42 17.57
C PHE A 40 -4.57 -12.24 18.60
N PHE A 41 -4.91 -12.04 19.87
CA PHE A 41 -3.93 -11.85 20.95
C PHE A 41 -3.11 -13.10 21.26
N ALA A 42 -3.74 -14.28 21.24
CA ALA A 42 -3.05 -15.54 21.47
C ALA A 42 -2.07 -15.84 20.32
N TRP A 43 -2.52 -15.65 19.08
CA TRP A 43 -1.66 -15.73 17.89
C TRP A 43 -0.52 -14.70 17.94
N ALA A 44 -0.80 -13.43 18.22
CA ALA A 44 0.20 -12.37 18.25
C ALA A 44 1.26 -12.63 19.34
N ARG A 45 0.84 -13.14 20.51
CA ARG A 45 1.76 -13.54 21.57
C ARG A 45 2.63 -14.71 21.14
N ALA A 46 2.02 -15.78 20.61
CA ALA A 46 2.73 -16.96 20.13
C ALA A 46 3.73 -16.61 19.01
N HIS A 47 3.31 -15.80 18.04
CA HIS A 47 4.19 -15.37 16.96
C HIS A 47 5.38 -14.56 17.49
N ARG A 48 5.16 -13.65 18.45
CA ARG A 48 6.23 -12.83 19.03
C ARG A 48 7.23 -13.64 19.86
N THR A 49 6.79 -14.73 20.49
CA THR A 49 7.65 -15.60 21.30
C THR A 49 8.37 -16.66 20.48
N THR A 50 7.71 -17.20 19.45
CA THR A 50 8.25 -18.30 18.63
C THR A 50 9.16 -17.80 17.50
N TYR A 51 8.93 -16.58 17.02
CA TYR A 51 9.74 -15.95 15.97
C TYR A 51 10.29 -14.61 16.48
N PRO A 52 11.33 -14.63 17.34
CA PRO A 52 11.98 -13.39 17.74
C PRO A 52 12.48 -12.65 16.50
N ARG A 53 12.26 -11.33 16.45
CA ARG A 53 12.77 -10.55 15.33
C ARG A 53 14.30 -10.65 15.32
N PRO A 54 14.91 -10.95 14.15
CA PRO A 54 16.34 -10.78 13.97
C PRO A 54 16.75 -9.35 14.33
N VAL A 55 17.99 -9.19 14.80
CA VAL A 55 18.57 -7.87 14.97
C VAL A 55 18.64 -7.20 13.61
N ASP A 56 18.15 -5.97 13.51
CA ASP A 56 18.22 -5.22 12.26
C ASP A 56 19.69 -5.05 11.85
N PRO A 57 20.02 -5.28 10.57
CA PRO A 57 21.37 -5.09 10.08
C PRO A 57 21.81 -3.63 10.30
N HIS A 58 23.10 -3.43 10.53
CA HIS A 58 23.64 -2.08 10.69
C HIS A 58 23.31 -1.22 9.46
N PRO A 59 22.92 0.06 9.61
CA PRO A 59 22.50 0.91 8.48
C PRO A 59 23.53 1.03 7.35
N SER A 60 24.81 0.79 7.62
CA SER A 60 25.86 0.79 6.59
C SER A 60 25.75 -0.37 5.60
N VAL A 61 25.00 -1.43 5.92
CA VAL A 61 24.78 -2.57 5.00
C VAL A 61 24.00 -2.12 3.77
N PHE A 62 23.09 -1.15 3.93
CA PHE A 62 22.32 -0.56 2.84
C PHE A 62 22.75 0.88 2.61
N ARG A 63 23.68 1.08 1.68
CA ARG A 63 24.09 2.42 1.28
C ARG A 63 22.89 3.17 0.71
N ARG A 64 22.52 4.28 1.35
CA ARG A 64 21.54 5.23 0.82
C ARG A 64 22.25 6.17 -0.16
N ALA A 65 21.77 6.20 -1.39
CA ALA A 65 22.17 7.22 -2.35
C ALA A 65 21.41 8.51 -2.06
N LEU A 66 22.02 9.67 -2.35
CA LEU A 66 21.28 10.91 -2.49
C LEU A 66 20.62 10.86 -3.87
N PRO A 67 19.28 10.79 -3.94
CA PRO A 67 18.59 10.76 -5.23
C PRO A 67 18.66 12.13 -5.89
N GLU A 68 18.90 12.13 -7.20
CA GLU A 68 18.60 13.28 -8.04
C GLU A 68 17.13 13.19 -8.45
N PHE A 69 16.41 14.30 -8.34
CA PHE A 69 15.00 14.40 -8.74
C PHE A 69 14.88 15.40 -9.89
N PRO A 70 15.32 15.04 -11.11
CA PRO A 70 15.17 15.90 -12.26
C PRO A 70 13.69 16.22 -12.50
N SER A 71 13.42 17.42 -13.02
CA SER A 71 12.05 17.78 -13.37
C SER A 71 11.51 16.77 -14.39
N PRO A 72 10.29 16.24 -14.22
CA PRO A 72 9.78 15.18 -15.10
C PRO A 72 9.69 15.65 -16.55
N ARG A 73 9.47 16.96 -16.75
CA ARG A 73 9.37 17.59 -18.06
C ARG A 73 10.71 17.85 -18.73
N GLU A 74 11.80 17.95 -17.97
CA GLU A 74 13.14 18.16 -18.53
C GLU A 74 13.66 16.91 -19.24
N HIS A 75 13.21 15.73 -18.80
CA HIS A 75 13.64 14.43 -19.33
C HIS A 75 12.44 13.56 -19.69
N ALA A 76 11.43 14.12 -20.37
CA ALA A 76 10.20 13.39 -20.71
C ALA A 76 10.45 12.13 -21.55
N ASP A 77 11.52 12.10 -22.33
CA ASP A 77 11.91 10.99 -23.21
C ASP A 77 12.72 9.90 -22.50
N VAL A 78 13.05 10.10 -21.21
CA VAL A 78 13.87 9.18 -20.41
C VAL A 78 12.99 8.54 -19.33
N LEU A 79 13.07 7.21 -19.21
CA LEU A 79 12.50 6.48 -18.08
C LEU A 79 13.48 6.54 -16.90
N THR A 80 13.06 7.16 -15.81
CA THR A 80 13.82 7.19 -14.55
C THR A 80 13.06 6.46 -13.47
N ILE A 81 13.73 5.57 -12.74
CA ILE A 81 13.15 4.81 -11.62
C ILE A 81 14.03 5.00 -10.40
N THR A 82 13.46 5.57 -9.35
CA THR A 82 14.11 5.77 -8.06
C THR A 82 13.42 4.92 -7.01
N TRP A 83 14.16 3.97 -6.42
CA TRP A 83 13.69 3.22 -5.27
C TRP A 83 13.82 4.07 -4.01
N VAL A 84 12.69 4.39 -3.38
CA VAL A 84 12.65 5.21 -2.16
C VAL A 84 12.80 4.32 -0.92
N GLY A 85 12.21 3.13 -0.95
CA GLY A 85 12.26 2.13 0.13
C GLY A 85 11.02 1.24 0.13
N HIS A 86 11.12 0.04 0.70
CA HIS A 86 10.05 -0.96 0.69
C HIS A 86 9.49 -1.18 -0.74
N ALA A 87 8.18 -1.02 -0.93
CA ALA A 87 7.48 -1.07 -2.22
C ALA A 87 7.25 0.32 -2.85
N THR A 88 7.86 1.38 -2.31
CA THR A 88 7.74 2.75 -2.81
C THR A 88 8.80 3.04 -3.88
N PHE A 89 8.34 3.29 -5.09
CA PHE A 89 9.13 3.70 -6.25
C PHE A 89 8.60 5.01 -6.82
N LEU A 90 9.50 5.96 -7.08
CA LEU A 90 9.22 7.10 -7.95
C LEU A 90 9.60 6.71 -9.38
N ILE A 91 8.60 6.68 -10.26
CA ILE A 91 8.76 6.37 -11.69
C ILE A 91 8.47 7.65 -12.47
N GLN A 92 9.43 8.10 -13.27
CA GLN A 92 9.30 9.25 -14.15
C GLN A 92 9.33 8.81 -15.60
N ILE A 93 8.27 9.09 -16.35
CA ILE A 93 8.13 8.69 -17.76
C ILE A 93 7.17 9.63 -18.48
N GLY A 94 7.51 10.07 -19.70
CA GLY A 94 6.62 10.89 -20.53
C GLY A 94 6.19 12.20 -19.87
N GLY A 95 7.04 12.80 -19.03
CA GLY A 95 6.70 14.02 -18.29
C GLY A 95 5.84 13.80 -17.04
N LEU A 96 5.56 12.55 -16.66
CA LEU A 96 4.76 12.20 -15.49
C LEU A 96 5.62 11.72 -14.33
N ASN A 97 5.14 11.95 -13.11
CA ASN A 97 5.63 11.30 -11.90
C ASN A 97 4.56 10.34 -11.38
N ILE A 98 4.94 9.08 -11.23
CA ILE A 98 4.11 8.02 -10.67
C ILE A 98 4.78 7.53 -9.40
N LEU A 99 4.00 7.36 -8.34
CA LEU A 99 4.48 6.86 -7.07
C LEU A 99 3.71 5.59 -6.70
N THR A 100 4.44 4.53 -6.37
CA THR A 100 3.85 3.25 -5.92
C THR A 100 3.81 3.21 -4.39
N ASP A 101 2.74 2.63 -3.82
CA ASP A 101 2.54 2.33 -2.39
C ASP A 101 3.31 3.26 -1.44
N PRO A 102 2.95 4.56 -1.39
CA PRO A 102 3.72 5.55 -0.67
C PRO A 102 3.79 5.28 0.84
N VAL A 103 4.99 5.08 1.36
CA VAL A 103 5.26 4.95 2.79
C VAL A 103 6.41 5.87 3.20
N TRP A 104 6.13 6.85 4.05
CA TRP A 104 7.13 7.72 4.66
C TRP A 104 7.14 7.69 6.19
N SER A 105 6.29 6.87 6.81
CA SER A 105 6.32 6.67 8.25
C SER A 105 7.47 5.76 8.65
N ASP A 106 8.01 5.95 9.84
CA ASP A 106 9.04 5.06 10.41
C ASP A 106 8.52 3.63 10.67
N ARG A 107 7.20 3.47 10.74
CA ARG A 107 6.54 2.22 11.09
C ARG A 107 5.28 2.02 10.25
N LEU A 108 5.12 0.79 9.75
CA LEU A 108 3.91 0.28 9.11
C LEU A 108 3.12 -0.58 10.10
N SER A 109 2.24 0.06 10.86
CA SER A 109 1.47 -0.60 11.91
C SER A 109 0.14 0.13 12.14
N PRO A 110 -0.95 -0.60 12.43
CA PRO A 110 -2.23 -0.01 12.83
C PRO A 110 -2.28 0.43 14.31
N MET A 111 -1.14 0.40 14.99
CA MET A 111 -0.93 0.66 16.43
C MET A 111 0.18 1.69 16.59
#